data_AF-F0MCE9-F1
#
_entry.id   AF-F0MCE9-F1
#
_cell.length_a   1.000
_cell.length_b   1.000
_cell.length_c   1.000
_cell.angle_alpha   90.00
_cell.angle_beta   90.00
_cell.angle_gamma   90.00
#
_symmetry.space_group_name_H-M   'P 1'
#
loop_
_entity.id
_entity.type
_entity.pdbx_description
1 polymer ?
#
loop_
_entity_poly.entity_id
_entity_poly.type
_entity_poly.pdbx_seq_one_letter_code
_entity_poly.pdbx_strand_id
1 'polypeptide(L)'
;MNGLHFDERFSDALEAELVTRVQQAAPGKSRSGARLWGAGIVAGVAVLGGVGAAAAGILVLPGGEKVTPLGSTVEGTYTGQATIDLGTAPEGATGVRVELICLSTGNFTYPDGASSNCTQKDIGGEASDAIYTVKYAAGMERFTIVTEPDTRWKLTAKYVHEEIIEWARNAKGETYGVINERGEPDLIAVAATTGQSGYVYKNDLKEASGNVEGKTFSSPEEAMAWIDSHRGKPIPVYDKEGETKVGEFISGR
;
A
#
# COMPACT_ATOMS: atom_id res chain seq x y z
N MET A 1 -29.17 23.31 5.03
CA MET A 1 -27.99 22.53 4.63
C MET A 1 -27.90 22.63 3.12
N ASN A 2 -27.06 23.52 2.60
CA ASN A 2 -26.86 23.68 1.16
C ASN A 2 -25.61 22.91 0.76
N GLY A 3 -25.77 21.95 -0.15
CA GLY A 3 -24.66 21.19 -0.71
C GLY A 3 -23.73 22.11 -1.50
N LEU A 4 -22.43 21.90 -1.34
CA LEU A 4 -21.40 22.53 -2.16
C LEU A 4 -21.59 22.02 -3.60
N HIS A 5 -22.07 22.89 -4.49
CA HIS A 5 -22.07 22.66 -5.92
C HIS A 5 -20.79 23.32 -6.45
N PHE A 6 -19.79 22.51 -6.82
CA PHE A 6 -18.65 22.99 -7.57
C PHE A 6 -19.07 23.15 -9.04
N ASP A 7 -18.69 24.26 -9.67
CA ASP A 7 -18.98 24.55 -11.08
C ASP A 7 -18.19 23.59 -11.98
N GLU A 8 -18.80 23.02 -13.01
CA GLU A 8 -18.13 22.07 -13.93
C GLU A 8 -16.85 22.65 -14.55
N ARG A 9 -16.81 23.96 -14.82
CA ARG A 9 -15.62 24.63 -15.34
C ARG A 9 -14.47 24.67 -14.35
N PHE A 10 -14.77 24.64 -13.05
CA PHE A 10 -13.78 24.62 -11.99
C PHE A 10 -13.14 23.23 -11.85
N SER A 11 -13.95 22.17 -11.96
CA SER A 11 -13.46 20.80 -12.00
C SER A 11 -12.59 20.56 -13.22
N ASP A 12 -13.03 21.00 -14.40
CA ASP A 12 -12.27 20.85 -15.66
C ASP A 12 -10.94 21.61 -15.64
N ALA A 13 -10.92 22.82 -15.07
CA ALA A 13 -9.69 23.61 -14.95
C ALA A 13 -8.70 22.99 -13.96
N LEU A 14 -9.18 22.42 -12.86
CA LEU A 14 -8.36 21.74 -11.87
C LEU A 14 -7.78 20.45 -12.45
N GLU A 15 -8.59 19.67 -13.17
CA GLU A 15 -8.16 18.43 -13.82
C GLU A 15 -7.14 18.71 -14.94
N ALA A 16 -7.35 19.75 -15.75
CA ALA A 16 -6.42 20.15 -16.81
C ALA A 16 -5.05 20.61 -16.26
N GLU A 17 -5.02 21.34 -15.15
CA GLU A 17 -3.79 21.78 -14.50
C GLU A 17 -3.04 20.60 -13.85
N LEU A 18 -3.76 19.67 -13.21
CA LEU A 18 -3.21 18.45 -12.63
C LEU A 18 -2.58 17.55 -13.71
N VAL A 19 -3.28 17.33 -14.82
CA VAL A 19 -2.76 16.54 -15.96
C VAL A 19 -1.52 17.19 -16.56
N THR A 20 -1.52 18.51 -16.71
CA THR A 20 -0.37 19.26 -17.25
C THR A 20 0.87 19.11 -16.35
N ARG A 21 0.70 19.15 -15.02
CA ARG A 21 1.81 19.00 -14.08
C ARG A 21 2.35 17.58 -14.00
N VAL A 22 1.49 16.56 -14.09
CA VAL A 22 1.92 15.16 -14.15
C VAL A 22 2.73 14.89 -15.43
N GLN A 23 2.36 15.50 -16.55
CA GLN A 23 3.12 15.39 -17.81
C GLN A 23 4.47 16.12 -17.75
N GLN A 24 4.54 17.27 -17.09
CA GLN A 24 5.79 18.02 -16.90
C GLN A 24 6.76 17.36 -15.91
N ALA A 25 6.25 16.59 -14.95
CA ALA A 25 7.05 15.90 -13.94
C ALA A 25 7.65 14.56 -14.42
N ALA A 26 7.38 14.12 -15.66
CA ALA A 26 7.95 12.88 -16.19
C ALA A 26 9.42 13.09 -16.66
N PRO A 27 10.44 12.48 -16.01
CA PRO A 27 11.81 12.61 -16.47
C PRO A 27 12.07 11.67 -17.66
N GLY A 28 12.45 12.28 -18.80
CA GLY A 28 12.91 11.59 -19.99
C GLY A 28 14.40 11.21 -19.95
N LYS A 29 14.68 10.02 -20.50
CA LYS A 29 15.97 9.45 -20.99
C LYS A 29 16.95 8.82 -19.96
N SER A 30 16.95 7.47 -20.01
CA SER A 30 18.05 6.60 -20.46
C SER A 30 19.50 7.04 -20.19
N ARG A 31 20.24 6.22 -19.42
CA ARG A 31 21.56 5.68 -19.83
C ARG A 31 21.98 4.45 -19.00
N SER A 32 22.47 3.47 -19.72
CA SER A 32 22.96 2.15 -19.33
C SER A 32 24.27 2.14 -18.52
N GLY A 33 24.36 1.23 -17.56
CA GLY A 33 25.52 0.34 -17.34
C GLY A 33 26.68 0.83 -16.46
N ALA A 34 26.77 0.30 -15.25
CA ALA A 34 28.03 -0.15 -14.64
C ALA A 34 27.76 -1.16 -13.51
N ARG A 35 28.20 -2.40 -13.73
CA ARG A 35 28.45 -3.40 -12.69
C ARG A 35 29.49 -2.86 -11.71
N LEU A 36 29.29 -3.05 -10.41
CA LEU A 36 30.38 -3.29 -9.46
C LEU A 36 29.85 -3.97 -8.20
N TRP A 37 30.44 -5.11 -7.90
CA TRP A 37 30.30 -5.89 -6.68
C TRP A 37 30.79 -5.09 -5.47
N GLY A 38 30.09 -5.21 -4.35
CA GLY A 38 30.53 -4.72 -3.05
C GLY A 38 29.64 -5.30 -1.96
N ALA A 39 30.18 -6.26 -1.21
CA ALA A 39 29.50 -6.96 -0.13
C ALA A 39 29.02 -5.98 0.96
N GLY A 40 27.70 -5.94 1.16
CA GLY A 40 27.05 -5.29 2.27
C GLY A 40 25.71 -5.98 2.50
N ILE A 41 25.64 -6.84 3.51
CA ILE A 41 24.40 -7.48 3.94
C ILE A 41 23.50 -6.36 4.48
N VAL A 42 22.65 -5.81 3.60
CA VAL A 42 21.46 -5.08 4.00
C VAL A 42 20.35 -6.12 4.02
N ALA A 43 19.88 -6.47 5.22
CA ALA A 43 18.69 -7.26 5.40
C ALA A 43 17.53 -6.47 4.77
N GLY A 44 17.23 -6.80 3.51
CA GLY A 44 16.12 -6.24 2.78
C GLY A 44 14.83 -6.58 3.50
N VAL A 45 13.99 -5.57 3.69
CA VAL A 45 12.56 -5.79 3.82
C VAL A 45 12.10 -6.29 2.46
N ALA A 46 12.21 -7.61 2.27
CA ALA A 46 11.56 -8.29 1.19
C ALA A 46 10.05 -8.21 1.47
N VAL A 47 9.37 -7.32 0.76
CA VAL A 47 7.95 -7.53 0.45
C VAL A 47 7.95 -8.80 -0.39
N LEU A 48 7.77 -9.95 0.27
CA LEU A 48 7.87 -11.25 -0.36
C LEU A 48 6.70 -11.42 -1.35
N GLY A 49 6.99 -11.18 -2.63
CA GLY A 49 6.47 -12.00 -3.71
C GLY A 49 7.11 -13.40 -3.66
N GLY A 50 6.34 -14.40 -4.07
CA GLY A 50 6.87 -15.71 -4.41
C GLY A 50 6.55 -16.85 -3.44
N VAL A 51 5.77 -17.79 -3.98
CA VAL A 51 5.92 -19.26 -3.89
C VAL A 51 6.07 -19.86 -2.49
N GLY A 52 5.09 -20.72 -2.15
CA GLY A 52 4.99 -21.46 -0.90
C GLY A 52 6.30 -21.87 -0.22
N ALA A 53 6.56 -21.24 0.93
CA ALA A 53 7.18 -21.84 2.09
C ALA A 53 6.75 -21.02 3.31
N ALA A 54 6.09 -21.65 4.29
CA ALA A 54 5.95 -21.08 5.60
C ALA A 54 7.37 -20.90 6.18
N ALA A 55 7.86 -19.67 6.22
CA ALA A 55 9.08 -19.31 6.93
C ALA A 55 8.72 -18.26 7.99
N ALA A 56 8.69 -18.73 9.23
CA ALA A 56 8.77 -17.88 10.40
C ALA A 56 9.89 -16.82 10.21
N GLY A 57 9.58 -15.54 10.43
CA GLY A 57 10.64 -14.54 10.68
C GLY A 57 10.57 -13.19 9.97
N ILE A 58 9.52 -12.86 9.20
CA ILE A 58 9.25 -11.43 8.95
C ILE A 58 8.71 -10.86 10.26
N LEU A 59 9.45 -9.96 10.91
CA LEU A 59 8.97 -9.23 12.08
C LEU A 59 7.70 -8.48 11.67
N VAL A 60 6.54 -9.02 12.01
CA VAL A 60 5.27 -8.30 11.87
C VAL A 60 5.35 -7.13 12.83
N LEU A 61 5.32 -5.91 12.29
CA LEU A 61 5.37 -4.71 13.10
C LEU A 61 4.11 -4.65 13.99
N PRO A 62 4.20 -4.07 15.20
CA PRO A 62 3.02 -3.84 16.01
C PRO A 62 1.96 -3.05 15.23
N GLY A 63 0.69 -3.36 15.42
CA GLY A 63 -0.39 -2.83 14.58
C GLY A 63 -0.53 -3.49 13.21
N GLY A 64 0.43 -4.33 12.79
CA GLY A 64 0.41 -4.99 11.50
C GLY A 64 -0.48 -6.23 11.49
N GLU A 65 -0.70 -6.77 10.29
CA GLU A 65 -1.49 -7.97 10.08
C GLU A 65 -0.61 -9.21 10.16
N LYS A 66 -1.05 -10.19 10.96
CA LYS A 66 -0.50 -11.54 10.95
C LYS A 66 -1.42 -12.42 10.12
N VAL A 67 -0.87 -12.92 9.02
CA VAL A 67 -1.60 -13.75 8.06
C VAL A 67 -1.17 -15.21 8.23
N THR A 68 -2.10 -16.07 8.63
CA THR A 68 -1.90 -17.52 8.77
C THR A 68 -2.62 -18.23 7.63
N PRO A 69 -1.92 -18.94 6.73
CA PRO A 69 -2.55 -19.72 5.66
C PRO A 69 -3.45 -20.83 6.21
N LEU A 70 -4.62 -21.02 5.59
CA LEU A 70 -5.57 -22.07 5.90
C LEU A 70 -5.92 -22.90 4.66
N GLY A 71 -5.98 -24.21 4.82
CA GLY A 71 -6.44 -25.13 3.77
C GLY A 71 -5.53 -25.21 2.55
N SER A 72 -6.09 -25.72 1.45
CA SER A 72 -5.42 -25.88 0.17
C SER A 72 -5.34 -24.58 -0.62
N THR A 73 -4.30 -24.46 -1.45
CA THR A 73 -4.14 -23.35 -2.39
C THR A 73 -4.79 -23.70 -3.72
N VAL A 74 -5.48 -22.74 -4.32
CA VAL A 74 -6.04 -22.80 -5.68
C VAL A 74 -5.16 -21.99 -6.61
N GLU A 75 -4.78 -22.57 -7.74
CA GLU A 75 -3.94 -21.90 -8.73
C GLU A 75 -4.52 -22.06 -10.13
N GLY A 76 -4.35 -21.03 -10.97
CA GLY A 76 -4.86 -21.06 -12.33
C GLY A 76 -4.28 -19.98 -13.23
N THR A 77 -4.48 -20.15 -14.53
CA THR A 77 -4.22 -19.13 -15.55
C THR A 77 -5.53 -18.87 -16.29
N TYR A 78 -5.89 -17.61 -16.42
CA TYR A 78 -7.20 -17.18 -16.90
C TYR A 78 -7.07 -16.15 -18.01
N THR A 79 -8.17 -15.93 -18.72
CA THR A 79 -8.33 -14.90 -19.74
C THR A 79 -9.72 -14.31 -19.61
N GLY A 80 -9.82 -12.98 -19.56
CA GLY A 80 -11.04 -12.29 -19.23
C GLY A 80 -11.46 -12.48 -17.77
N GLN A 81 -12.71 -12.12 -17.49
CA GLN A 81 -13.35 -12.38 -16.22
C GLN A 81 -13.36 -13.89 -15.92
N ALA A 82 -13.02 -14.25 -14.68
CA ALA A 82 -13.10 -15.64 -14.22
C ALA A 82 -13.68 -15.73 -12.81
N THR A 83 -14.44 -16.80 -12.58
CA THR A 83 -14.90 -17.22 -11.26
C THR A 83 -14.05 -18.40 -10.81
N ILE A 84 -13.46 -18.28 -9.63
CA ILE A 84 -12.57 -19.25 -9.02
C ILE A 84 -13.33 -19.99 -7.94
N ASP A 85 -13.27 -21.32 -7.96
CA ASP A 85 -13.80 -22.17 -6.90
C ASP A 85 -12.71 -22.41 -5.85
N LEU A 86 -12.93 -21.87 -4.65
CA LEU A 86 -12.05 -22.01 -3.49
C LEU A 86 -12.35 -23.28 -2.68
N GLY A 87 -13.49 -23.92 -2.95
CA GLY A 87 -14.04 -24.98 -2.12
C GLY A 87 -14.62 -24.45 -0.80
N THR A 88 -14.90 -25.37 0.12
CA THR A 88 -15.46 -25.04 1.43
C THR A 88 -14.43 -24.30 2.30
N ALA A 89 -14.84 -23.18 2.88
CA ALA A 89 -14.01 -22.40 3.78
C ALA A 89 -13.63 -23.19 5.05
N PRO A 90 -12.34 -23.30 5.40
CA PRO A 90 -11.91 -23.86 6.68
C PRO A 90 -12.42 -23.06 7.87
N GLU A 91 -12.54 -23.72 9.03
CA GLU A 91 -12.86 -23.03 10.29
C GLU A 91 -11.82 -21.96 10.61
N GLY A 92 -12.28 -20.80 11.07
CA GLY A 92 -11.42 -19.66 11.42
C GLY A 92 -10.96 -18.81 10.24
N ALA A 93 -11.39 -19.07 9.00
CA ALA A 93 -11.10 -18.20 7.87
C ALA A 93 -11.67 -16.79 8.08
N THR A 94 -10.82 -15.77 7.94
CA THR A 94 -11.20 -14.35 7.99
C THR A 94 -10.93 -13.62 6.68
N GLY A 95 -10.18 -14.23 5.75
CA GLY A 95 -9.92 -13.68 4.43
C GLY A 95 -9.55 -14.72 3.39
N VAL A 96 -9.46 -14.28 2.14
CA VAL A 96 -8.84 -15.01 1.03
C VAL A 96 -7.66 -14.20 0.54
N ARG A 97 -6.44 -14.72 0.73
CA ARG A 97 -5.24 -14.10 0.18
C ARG A 97 -5.08 -14.48 -1.27
N VAL A 98 -4.96 -13.46 -2.10
CA VAL A 98 -4.89 -13.52 -3.55
C VAL A 98 -3.53 -12.97 -3.97
N GLU A 99 -2.80 -13.73 -4.76
CA GLU A 99 -1.60 -13.32 -5.47
C GLU A 99 -1.93 -13.42 -6.97
N LEU A 100 -1.99 -12.27 -7.62
CA LEU A 100 -2.36 -12.14 -9.03
C LEU A 100 -1.11 -11.75 -9.82
N ILE A 101 -0.78 -12.54 -10.84
CA ILE A 101 0.35 -12.29 -11.73
C ILE A 101 -0.18 -11.81 -13.08
N CYS A 102 0.18 -10.60 -13.49
CA CYS A 102 -0.24 -10.04 -14.75
C CYS A 102 0.53 -10.62 -15.95
N LEU A 103 -0.19 -11.16 -16.93
CA LEU A 103 0.37 -11.65 -18.20
C LEU A 103 0.06 -10.71 -19.37
N SER A 104 -0.87 -9.77 -19.18
CA SER A 104 -1.15 -8.64 -20.06
C SER A 104 -1.50 -7.40 -19.23
N THR A 105 -1.59 -6.26 -19.88
CA THR A 105 -2.14 -5.04 -19.26
C THR A 105 -3.64 -5.21 -19.01
N GLY A 106 -4.17 -4.54 -17.98
CA GLY A 106 -5.59 -4.54 -17.68
C GLY A 106 -5.90 -3.99 -16.30
N ASN A 107 -7.18 -3.83 -16.02
CA ASN A 107 -7.67 -3.53 -14.67
C ASN A 107 -8.39 -4.75 -14.10
N PHE A 108 -8.10 -5.08 -12.85
CA PHE A 108 -8.65 -6.24 -12.15
C PHE A 108 -9.46 -5.75 -10.98
N THR A 109 -10.74 -6.12 -10.91
CA THR A 109 -11.62 -5.79 -9.78
C THR A 109 -11.89 -7.05 -8.97
N TYR A 110 -11.64 -6.96 -7.66
CA TYR A 110 -11.90 -8.00 -6.67
C TYR A 110 -13.37 -7.96 -6.21
N PRO A 111 -13.88 -9.01 -5.54
CA PRO A 111 -15.29 -9.11 -5.15
C PRO A 111 -15.78 -8.02 -4.20
N ASP A 112 -14.89 -7.45 -3.40
CA ASP A 112 -15.16 -6.34 -2.47
C ASP A 112 -15.08 -4.96 -3.15
N GLY A 113 -14.84 -4.92 -4.46
CA GLY A 113 -14.74 -3.70 -5.25
C GLY A 113 -13.36 -3.07 -5.24
N ALA A 114 -12.39 -3.62 -4.49
CA ALA A 114 -11.00 -3.21 -4.63
C ALA A 114 -10.51 -3.47 -6.07
N SER A 115 -9.48 -2.75 -6.51
CA SER A 115 -8.92 -2.98 -7.84
C SER A 115 -7.40 -2.86 -7.89
N SER A 116 -6.82 -3.58 -8.85
CA SER A 116 -5.40 -3.56 -9.19
C SER A 116 -5.26 -3.24 -10.67
N ASN A 117 -4.32 -2.37 -11.02
CA ASN A 117 -4.01 -2.04 -12.40
C ASN A 117 -2.65 -2.60 -12.80
N CYS A 118 -2.58 -3.18 -14.01
CA CYS A 118 -1.33 -3.64 -14.60
C CYS A 118 -1.03 -2.90 -15.89
N THR A 119 0.17 -2.35 -15.95
CA THR A 119 0.76 -1.66 -17.10
C THR A 119 1.80 -2.55 -17.78
N GLN A 120 2.34 -2.09 -18.90
CA GLN A 120 3.37 -2.83 -19.64
C GLN A 120 4.63 -3.11 -18.80
N LYS A 121 4.91 -2.29 -17.79
CA LYS A 121 6.08 -2.44 -16.91
C LYS A 121 5.92 -3.59 -15.93
N ASP A 122 4.68 -3.98 -15.66
CA ASP A 122 4.33 -4.99 -14.66
C ASP A 122 4.30 -6.38 -15.30
N ILE A 123 4.32 -6.51 -16.62
CA ILE A 123 4.27 -7.82 -17.28
C ILE A 123 5.63 -8.51 -17.21
N GLY A 124 5.69 -9.66 -16.52
CA GLY A 124 6.86 -10.56 -16.53
C GLY A 124 8.08 -10.09 -15.72
N GLY A 125 7.95 -9.04 -14.89
CA GLY A 125 8.95 -8.60 -13.92
C GLY A 125 8.56 -8.97 -12.48
N GLU A 126 9.43 -8.72 -11.50
CA GLU A 126 9.11 -8.92 -10.07
C GLU A 126 7.94 -8.06 -9.57
N ALA A 127 7.58 -7.01 -10.33
CA ALA A 127 6.42 -6.15 -10.09
C ALA A 127 5.10 -6.71 -10.69
N SER A 128 5.12 -7.91 -11.29
CA SER A 128 3.92 -8.51 -11.89
C SER A 128 2.88 -8.97 -10.89
N ASP A 129 3.21 -8.93 -9.60
CA ASP A 129 2.51 -9.65 -8.56
C ASP A 129 1.72 -8.66 -7.68
N ALA A 130 0.40 -8.67 -7.81
CA ALA A 130 -0.50 -7.98 -6.90
C ALA A 130 -0.92 -8.93 -5.78
N ILE A 131 -0.51 -8.63 -4.54
CA ILE A 131 -0.93 -9.36 -3.35
C ILE A 131 -2.04 -8.58 -2.64
N TYR A 132 -3.17 -9.24 -2.41
CA TYR A 132 -4.33 -8.64 -1.76
C TYR A 132 -5.06 -9.66 -0.88
N THR A 133 -5.59 -9.26 0.27
CA THR A 133 -6.54 -10.10 1.03
C THR A 133 -7.95 -9.57 0.80
N VAL A 134 -8.80 -10.39 0.19
CA VAL A 134 -10.24 -10.14 0.11
C VAL A 134 -10.86 -10.53 1.45
N LYS A 135 -11.58 -9.62 2.10
CA LYS A 135 -12.26 -9.93 3.38
C LYS A 135 -13.27 -11.06 3.16
N TYR A 136 -13.20 -12.09 4.00
CA TYR A 136 -14.09 -13.23 3.87
C TYR A 136 -15.51 -12.86 4.31
N ALA A 137 -16.48 -13.21 3.48
CA ALA A 137 -17.89 -13.22 3.85
C ALA A 137 -18.36 -14.67 3.97
N ALA A 138 -19.22 -14.96 4.96
CA ALA A 138 -19.72 -16.31 5.18
C ALA A 138 -20.34 -16.90 3.90
N GLY A 139 -19.86 -18.08 3.48
CA GLY A 139 -20.30 -18.74 2.25
C GLY A 139 -19.52 -18.33 0.99
N MET A 140 -18.42 -17.58 1.11
CA MET A 140 -17.51 -17.28 0.00
C MET A 140 -16.69 -18.52 -0.35
N GLU A 141 -17.32 -19.47 -1.04
CA GLU A 141 -16.69 -20.66 -1.65
C GLU A 141 -16.21 -20.40 -3.08
N ARG A 142 -16.70 -19.31 -3.67
CA ARG A 142 -16.30 -18.84 -4.99
C ARG A 142 -16.10 -17.35 -4.96
N PHE A 143 -15.19 -16.88 -5.79
CA PHE A 143 -15.03 -15.45 -6.00
C PHE A 143 -14.70 -15.13 -7.46
N THR A 144 -15.08 -13.94 -7.90
CA THR A 144 -14.91 -13.52 -9.30
C THR A 144 -13.93 -12.37 -9.37
N ILE A 145 -12.97 -12.49 -10.28
CA ILE A 145 -12.13 -11.37 -10.71
C ILE A 145 -12.73 -10.84 -12.01
N VAL A 146 -13.10 -9.56 -12.02
CA VAL A 146 -13.64 -8.87 -13.19
C VAL A 146 -12.51 -8.12 -13.89
N THR A 147 -12.38 -8.32 -15.20
CA THR A 147 -11.36 -7.69 -16.05
C THR A 147 -11.81 -7.71 -17.53
N GLU A 148 -11.07 -7.06 -18.41
CA GLU A 148 -11.37 -6.99 -19.85
C GLU A 148 -11.24 -8.38 -20.53
N PRO A 149 -12.03 -8.70 -21.57
CA PRO A 149 -12.12 -10.06 -22.13
C PRO A 149 -10.80 -10.68 -22.61
N ASP A 150 -9.86 -9.86 -23.11
CA ASP A 150 -8.59 -10.33 -23.64
C ASP A 150 -7.44 -10.28 -22.61
N THR A 151 -7.74 -9.83 -21.38
CA THR A 151 -6.75 -9.69 -20.31
C THR A 151 -6.36 -11.07 -19.77
N ARG A 152 -5.05 -11.37 -19.77
CA ARG A 152 -4.47 -12.65 -19.31
C ARG A 152 -3.75 -12.48 -17.99
N TRP A 153 -3.92 -13.45 -17.11
CA TRP A 153 -3.40 -13.39 -15.74
C TRP A 153 -3.28 -14.78 -15.13
N LYS A 154 -2.42 -14.91 -14.13
CA LYS A 154 -2.37 -16.08 -13.23
C LYS A 154 -2.84 -15.68 -11.85
N LEU A 155 -3.31 -16.68 -11.12
CA LEU A 155 -3.79 -16.51 -9.77
C LEU A 155 -3.26 -17.62 -8.89
N THR A 156 -2.90 -17.25 -7.68
CA THR A 156 -2.79 -18.13 -6.53
C THR A 156 -3.73 -17.59 -5.45
N ALA A 157 -4.66 -18.39 -4.95
CA ALA A 157 -5.61 -17.99 -3.91
C ALA A 157 -5.67 -19.03 -2.79
N LYS A 158 -5.83 -18.57 -1.55
CA LYS A 158 -6.03 -19.46 -0.38
C LYS A 158 -6.79 -18.76 0.73
N TYR A 159 -7.52 -19.53 1.53
CA TYR A 159 -8.07 -19.01 2.77
C TYR A 159 -6.96 -18.65 3.75
N VAL A 160 -7.19 -17.61 4.55
CA VAL A 160 -6.27 -17.19 5.60
C VAL A 160 -7.05 -16.82 6.87
N HIS A 161 -6.37 -16.98 8.01
CA HIS A 161 -6.71 -16.29 9.24
C HIS A 161 -5.80 -15.07 9.35
N GLU A 162 -6.39 -13.92 9.14
CA GLU A 162 -5.78 -12.61 9.34
C GLU A 162 -6.25 -12.02 10.68
N GLU A 163 -5.28 -11.60 11.48
CA GLU A 163 -5.51 -10.89 12.74
C GLU A 163 -4.60 -9.65 12.80
N ILE A 164 -5.12 -8.55 13.34
CA ILE A 164 -4.32 -7.35 13.61
C ILE A 164 -3.63 -7.51 14.95
N ILE A 165 -2.30 -7.42 14.94
CA ILE A 165 -1.49 -7.39 16.16
C ILE A 165 -1.72 -6.05 16.86
N GLU A 166 -1.83 -6.08 18.18
CA GLU A 166 -1.90 -4.85 18.99
C GLU A 166 -0.69 -3.94 18.72
N TRP A 167 -0.91 -2.63 18.82
CA TRP A 167 0.21 -1.70 18.91
C TRP A 167 1.01 -1.95 20.19
N ALA A 168 2.33 -1.84 20.07
CA ALA A 168 3.20 -1.88 21.23
C ALA A 168 3.20 -0.51 21.92
N ARG A 169 3.70 -0.46 23.16
CA ARG A 169 3.82 0.78 23.93
C ARG A 169 5.26 0.99 24.38
N ASN A 170 5.73 2.24 24.31
CA ASN A 170 7.05 2.60 24.82
C ASN A 170 7.00 2.90 26.34
N ALA A 171 8.15 3.26 26.93
CA ALA A 171 8.26 3.56 28.36
C ALA A 171 7.42 4.76 28.83
N LYS A 172 7.04 5.66 27.90
CA LYS A 172 6.16 6.81 28.16
C LYS A 172 4.68 6.46 28.01
N GLY A 173 4.36 5.23 27.61
CA GLY A 173 3.00 4.75 27.37
C GLY A 173 2.43 5.08 25.98
N GLU A 174 3.22 5.73 25.12
CA GLU A 174 2.84 6.07 23.73
C GLU A 174 2.77 4.80 22.88
N THR A 175 1.77 4.69 22.01
CA THR A 175 1.66 3.55 21.09
C THR A 175 2.60 3.71 19.89
N TYR A 176 3.21 2.62 19.45
CA TYR A 176 4.02 2.61 18.23
C TYR A 176 3.71 1.41 17.35
N GLY A 177 3.80 1.60 16.03
CA GLY A 177 3.48 0.55 15.05
C GLY A 177 3.09 1.09 13.67
N VAL A 178 2.35 0.29 12.90
CA VAL A 178 1.77 0.69 11.61
C VAL A 178 0.31 1.14 11.76
N ILE A 179 -0.14 2.03 10.88
CA ILE A 179 -1.56 2.42 10.77
C ILE A 179 -2.39 1.20 10.34
N ASN A 180 -3.59 1.03 10.91
CA ASN A 180 -4.50 -0.06 10.56
C ASN A 180 -5.98 0.37 10.70
N GLU A 181 -6.92 -0.55 10.53
CA GLU A 181 -8.36 -0.24 10.60
C GLU A 181 -8.84 0.23 11.99
N ARG A 182 -8.05 0.05 13.05
CA ARG A 182 -8.33 0.54 14.42
C ARG A 182 -7.85 1.99 14.62
N GLY A 183 -7.15 2.57 13.65
CA GLY A 183 -6.69 3.96 13.67
C GLY A 183 -5.18 4.11 13.50
N GLU A 184 -4.62 5.10 14.19
CA GLU A 184 -3.21 5.48 14.08
C GLU A 184 -2.51 5.40 15.44
N PRO A 185 -1.30 4.82 15.53
CA PRO A 185 -0.48 4.90 16.73
C PRO A 185 0.11 6.31 16.94
N ASP A 186 0.62 6.60 18.14
CA ASP A 186 1.32 7.87 18.42
C ASP A 186 2.62 8.01 17.60
N LEU A 187 3.31 6.89 17.40
CA LEU A 187 4.54 6.74 16.62
C LEU A 187 4.31 5.78 15.45
N ILE A 188 4.34 6.30 14.22
CA ILE A 188 4.03 5.58 12.98
C ILE A 188 5.32 5.09 12.33
N ALA A 189 5.41 3.79 12.05
CA ALA A 189 6.56 3.17 11.42
C ALA A 189 6.76 3.69 9.99
N VAL A 190 7.99 4.09 9.66
CA VAL A 190 8.40 4.54 8.32
C VAL A 190 9.81 4.04 8.00
N ALA A 191 10.15 4.03 6.71
CA ALA A 191 11.53 3.95 6.27
C ALA A 191 12.08 5.37 6.06
N ALA A 192 13.18 5.70 6.71
CA ALA A 192 13.89 6.96 6.48
C ALA A 192 14.44 7.02 5.05
N THR A 193 14.82 8.22 4.61
CA THR A 193 15.49 8.47 3.31
C THR A 193 16.80 7.69 3.14
N THR A 194 17.40 7.24 4.24
CA THR A 194 18.58 6.37 4.28
C THR A 194 18.25 4.89 4.12
N GLY A 195 16.97 4.51 4.11
CA GLY A 195 16.49 3.13 4.16
C GLY A 195 16.40 2.54 5.57
N GLN A 196 16.85 3.28 6.59
CA GLN A 196 16.74 2.84 7.99
C GLN A 196 15.30 2.94 8.49
N SER A 197 14.76 1.85 9.05
CA SER A 197 13.45 1.86 9.67
C SER A 197 13.45 2.63 11.00
N GLY A 198 12.35 3.32 11.27
CA GLY A 198 12.09 4.01 12.54
C GLY A 198 10.65 4.50 12.60
N TYR A 199 10.38 5.51 13.43
CA TYR A 199 9.02 6.00 13.67
C TYR A 199 8.95 7.53 13.57
N VAL A 200 7.85 8.03 13.02
CA VAL A 200 7.51 9.47 13.04
C VAL A 200 6.34 9.70 13.98
N TYR A 201 6.30 10.85 14.64
CA TYR A 201 5.12 11.23 15.42
C TYR A 201 3.93 11.47 14.48
N LYS A 202 2.75 10.96 14.86
CA LYS A 202 1.53 11.11 14.06
C LYS A 202 1.19 12.57 13.75
N ASN A 203 1.46 13.47 14.69
CA ASN A 203 1.19 14.90 14.52
C ASN A 203 2.13 15.53 13.49
N ASP A 204 3.42 15.19 13.52
CA ASP A 204 4.41 15.66 12.54
C ASP A 204 4.05 15.14 11.13
N LEU A 205 3.58 13.90 11.03
CA LEU A 205 3.12 13.32 9.76
C LEU A 205 1.85 14.01 9.23
N LYS A 206 0.88 14.32 10.11
CA LYS A 206 -0.33 15.07 9.76
C LYS A 206 -0.02 16.48 9.30
N GLU A 207 0.88 17.16 10.02
CA GLU A 207 1.37 18.47 9.62
C GLU A 207 2.07 18.42 8.26
N ALA A 208 2.95 17.47 8.02
CA ALA A 208 3.63 17.38 6.72
C ALA A 208 2.71 17.00 5.55
N SER A 209 1.64 16.24 5.80
CA SER A 209 0.68 15.80 4.78
C SER A 209 -0.50 16.74 4.55
N GLY A 210 -0.65 17.78 5.37
CA GLY A 210 -1.76 18.74 5.27
C GLY A 210 -3.06 18.25 5.87
N ASN A 211 -3.03 17.08 6.50
CA ASN A 211 -4.16 16.48 7.21
C ASN A 211 -4.19 16.96 8.67
N VAL A 212 -4.07 18.28 8.86
CA VAL A 212 -4.10 18.90 10.19
C VAL A 212 -5.55 19.09 10.60
N GLU A 213 -5.95 18.44 11.69
CA GLU A 213 -7.31 18.52 12.21
C GLU A 213 -7.72 19.99 12.50
N GLY A 214 -8.88 20.40 11.99
CA GLY A 214 -9.40 21.75 12.16
C GLY A 214 -8.77 22.82 11.26
N LYS A 215 -7.83 22.47 10.37
CA LYS A 215 -7.28 23.39 9.37
C LYS A 215 -8.24 23.51 8.18
N THR A 216 -8.92 24.65 8.07
CA THR A 216 -9.63 25.05 6.86
C THR A 216 -8.83 26.12 6.13
N PHE A 217 -8.64 25.93 4.81
CA PHE A 217 -8.08 26.97 3.94
C PHE A 217 -9.23 27.84 3.43
N SER A 218 -9.04 29.16 3.46
CA SER A 218 -10.07 30.12 3.04
C SER A 218 -10.09 30.31 1.52
N SER A 219 -9.06 29.85 0.81
CA SER A 219 -9.00 29.83 -0.65
C SER A 219 -8.07 28.72 -1.19
N PRO A 220 -8.21 28.34 -2.47
CA PRO A 220 -7.28 27.44 -3.15
C PRO A 220 -5.83 27.94 -3.12
N GLU A 221 -5.59 29.25 -3.23
CA GLU A 221 -4.25 29.84 -3.19
C GLU A 221 -3.61 29.66 -1.81
N GLU A 222 -4.38 29.77 -0.73
CA GLU A 222 -3.91 29.52 0.63
C GLU A 222 -3.54 28.04 0.84
N ALA A 223 -4.37 27.12 0.32
CA ALA A 223 -4.06 25.70 0.33
C ALA A 223 -2.79 25.38 -0.47
N MET A 224 -2.62 26.01 -1.64
CA MET A 224 -1.43 25.84 -2.48
C MET A 224 -0.17 26.41 -1.85
N ALA A 225 -0.23 27.62 -1.27
CA ALA A 225 0.90 28.20 -0.55
C ALA A 225 1.30 27.34 0.66
N TRP A 226 0.33 26.73 1.34
CA TRP A 226 0.58 25.77 2.40
C TRP A 226 1.27 24.50 1.85
N ILE A 227 0.75 23.90 0.77
CA ILE A 227 1.36 22.74 0.11
C ILE A 227 2.79 23.06 -0.32
N ASP A 228 3.03 24.19 -1.00
CA ASP A 228 4.35 24.57 -1.50
C ASP A 228 5.35 24.81 -0.35
N SER A 229 4.87 25.36 0.76
CA SER A 229 5.72 25.58 1.93
C SER A 229 5.96 24.34 2.78
N HIS A 230 5.18 23.26 2.64
CA HIS A 230 5.29 22.05 3.49
C HIS A 230 5.72 20.80 2.72
N ARG A 231 5.50 20.75 1.41
CA ARG A 231 5.93 19.66 0.53
C ARG A 231 7.45 19.49 0.62
N GLY A 232 7.89 18.24 0.76
CA GLY A 232 9.32 17.92 0.75
C GLY A 232 10.07 18.27 2.04
N LYS A 233 9.40 18.82 3.07
CA LYS A 233 10.06 19.08 4.37
C LYS A 233 10.43 17.75 5.04
N PRO A 234 11.65 17.63 5.59
CA PRO A 234 12.06 16.43 6.30
C PRO A 234 11.34 16.32 7.65
N ILE A 235 10.75 15.15 7.90
CA ILE A 235 10.17 14.75 9.18
C ILE A 235 11.21 13.93 9.94
N PRO A 236 11.57 14.27 11.19
CA PRO A 236 12.49 13.47 11.98
C PRO A 236 11.96 12.06 12.21
N VAL A 237 12.80 11.06 11.96
CA VAL A 237 12.52 9.64 12.25
C VAL A 237 13.24 9.27 13.53
N TYR A 238 12.53 8.65 14.48
CA TYR A 238 13.00 8.26 15.80
C TYR A 238 13.07 6.74 15.97
N ASP A 239 13.69 6.29 17.06
CA ASP A 239 13.56 4.93 17.59
C ASP A 239 12.14 4.65 18.15
N LYS A 240 11.91 3.43 18.65
CA LYS A 240 10.59 3.03 19.21
C LYS A 240 10.27 3.76 20.52
N GLU A 241 11.28 4.30 21.20
CA GLU A 241 11.17 5.15 22.38
C GLU A 241 10.74 6.58 22.04
N GLY A 242 10.87 7.00 20.78
CA GLY A 242 10.57 8.36 20.34
C GLY A 242 11.58 9.38 20.89
N GLU A 243 12.82 8.95 21.19
CA GLU A 243 13.84 9.80 21.83
C GLU A 243 15.03 10.03 20.92
N THR A 244 15.55 8.98 20.30
CA THR A 244 16.75 9.09 19.47
C THR A 244 16.36 9.34 18.02
N LYS A 245 16.75 10.48 17.45
CA LYS A 245 16.63 10.71 16.00
C LYS A 245 17.56 9.74 15.25
N VAL A 246 16.99 8.90 14.41
CA VAL A 246 17.68 7.90 13.59
C VAL A 246 17.69 8.22 12.09
N GLY A 247 16.91 9.23 11.65
CA GLY A 247 16.88 9.63 10.26
C GLY A 247 15.87 10.72 9.95
N GLU A 248 15.52 10.83 8.66
CA GLU A 248 14.51 11.77 8.17
C GLU A 248 13.64 11.09 7.11
N PHE A 249 12.35 11.39 7.12
CA PHE A 249 11.34 10.92 6.18
C PHE A 249 10.81 12.11 5.37
N ILE A 250 10.46 11.91 4.11
CA ILE A 250 9.89 12.96 3.25
C ILE A 250 8.52 12.49 2.76
N SER A 251 7.48 13.24 3.10
CA SER A 251 6.11 12.98 2.63
C SER A 251 5.91 13.51 1.20
N GLY A 252 5.18 12.76 0.37
CA GLY A 252 4.72 13.21 -0.95
C GLY A 252 5.79 13.25 -2.06
N ARG A 253 6.66 12.23 -2.10
CA ARG A 253 7.66 12.07 -3.17
C ARG A 253 7.06 11.54 -4.46
#